data_AF-A0A945E6H1-F1
#
_entry.id   AF-A0A945E6H1-F1
#
_cell.length_a   1.000
_cell.length_b   1.000
_cell.length_c   1.000
_cell.angle_alpha   90.00
_cell.angle_beta   90.00
_cell.angle_gamma   90.00
#
_symmetry.space_group_name_H-M   'P 1'
#
loop_
_entity.id
_entity.type
_entity.pdbx_description
1 polymer ?
#
loop_
_entity_poly.entity_id
_entity_poly.type
_entity_poly.pdbx_seq_one_letter_code
_entity_poly.pdbx_strand_id
1 'polypeptide(L)' 'ALIQGFLGQPYVGVTVGGSVLYEATLDGPLEVFVHDGTISAGAIEWTRGLDLGSGVGERVGYGAVFVSCEAYEHDLPEGY' A
#
# COMPACT_ATOMS: atom_id res chain seq x y z
N ALA A 1 6.60 2.32 13.13
CA ALA A 1 7.09 2.44 11.73
C ALA A 1 6.67 3.79 11.20
N LEU A 2 7.55 4.52 10.49
CA LEU A 2 7.24 5.82 9.88
C LEU A 2 6.33 5.63 8.66
N ILE A 3 5.29 6.44 8.52
CA ILE A 3 4.37 6.40 7.38
C ILE A 3 4.38 7.78 6.73
N GLN A 4 5.15 7.91 5.65
CA GLN A 4 5.17 9.09 4.80
C GLN A 4 4.17 8.90 3.65
N GLY A 5 3.25 9.85 3.51
CA GLY A 5 2.37 9.94 2.35
C GLY A 5 3.14 10.47 1.14
N PHE A 6 3.22 9.70 0.07
CA PHE A 6 3.78 10.12 -1.20
C PHE A 6 2.71 10.87 -2.01
N LEU A 7 3.02 12.09 -2.48
CA LEU A 7 2.11 12.92 -3.30
C LEU A 7 2.02 12.48 -4.78
N GLY A 8 2.68 11.38 -5.15
CA GLY A 8 2.46 10.71 -6.45
C GLY A 8 1.23 9.82 -6.43
N GLN A 9 1.03 9.00 -7.46
CA GLN A 9 -0.02 7.98 -7.42
C GLN A 9 0.26 7.03 -6.23
N PRO A 10 -0.65 6.94 -5.25
CA PRO A 10 -0.42 6.09 -4.08
C PRO A 10 -0.34 4.64 -4.54
N TYR A 11 0.75 3.96 -4.21
CA TYR A 11 0.94 2.55 -4.51
C TYR A 11 1.22 1.76 -3.22
N VAL A 12 0.73 0.53 -3.16
CA VAL A 12 0.98 -0.40 -2.05
C VAL A 12 1.65 -1.64 -2.62
N GLY A 13 2.80 -2.00 -2.04
CA GLY A 13 3.50 -3.25 -2.30
C GLY A 13 3.52 -4.12 -1.04
N VAL A 14 3.28 -5.43 -1.20
CA VAL A 14 3.39 -6.42 -0.12
C VAL A 14 4.42 -7.46 -0.49
N THR A 15 5.41 -7.66 0.39
CA THR A 15 6.43 -8.70 0.24
C THR A 15 6.15 -9.86 1.20
N VAL A 16 6.01 -11.07 0.67
CA VAL A 16 5.85 -12.30 1.47
C VAL A 16 7.11 -13.16 1.36
N GLY A 17 7.63 -13.60 2.51
CA GLY A 17 8.81 -14.47 2.57
C GLY A 17 10.09 -13.83 2.01
N GLY A 18 10.15 -12.49 1.92
CA GLY A 18 11.32 -11.74 1.44
C GLY A 18 11.60 -11.83 -0.06
N SER A 19 10.72 -12.45 -0.86
CA SER A 19 11.00 -12.69 -2.29
C SER A 19 9.81 -12.50 -3.21
N VAL A 20 8.59 -12.65 -2.71
CA VAL A 20 7.38 -12.51 -3.55
C VAL A 20 6.78 -11.14 -3.33
N LEU A 21 6.80 -10.31 -4.38
CA LEU A 21 6.20 -8.98 -4.39
C LEU A 21 4.82 -9.03 -5.05
N TYR A 22 3.83 -8.48 -4.35
CA TYR A 22 2.50 -8.19 -4.86
C TYR A 22 2.30 -6.69 -4.87
N GLU A 23 1.74 -6.17 -5.94
CA GLU A 23 1.53 -4.75 -6.15
C GLU A 23 0.06 -4.49 -6.44
N ALA A 24 -0.45 -3.38 -5.91
CA ALA A 24 -1.77 -2.91 -6.23
C ALA A 24 -1.80 -2.35 -7.66
N THR A 25 -2.64 -2.94 -8.52
CA THR A 25 -3.06 -2.31 -9.78
C THR A 25 -4.27 -1.43 -9.48
N LEU A 26 -4.12 -0.13 -9.70
CA LEU A 26 -5.18 0.85 -9.39
C LEU A 26 -5.44 1.74 -10.59
N ASP A 27 -6.69 1.77 -11.04
CA ASP A 27 -7.17 2.71 -12.06
C ASP A 27 -7.53 4.10 -11.47
N GLY A 28 -7.36 4.27 -10.15
CA GLY A 28 -7.75 5.46 -9.40
C GLY A 28 -7.04 5.59 -8.04
N PRO A 29 -7.35 6.63 -7.26
CA PRO A 29 -6.74 6.81 -5.95
C PRO A 29 -7.11 5.67 -5.00
N LEU A 30 -6.15 5.25 -4.18
CA LEU A 30 -6.38 4.28 -3.11
C LEU A 30 -6.96 4.98 -1.88
N GLU A 31 -8.10 4.51 -1.40
CA GLU A 31 -8.62 4.94 -0.10
C GLU A 31 -7.91 4.17 1.02
N VAL A 32 -7.27 4.92 1.91
CA VAL A 32 -6.54 4.38 3.07
C VAL A 32 -7.20 4.90 4.34
N PHE A 33 -7.57 3.99 5.23
CA PHE A 33 -8.19 4.29 6.50
C PHE A 33 -7.21 4.06 7.63
N VAL A 34 -7.07 5.06 8.51
CA VAL A 34 -6.28 4.97 9.74
C VAL A 34 -7.25 5.01 10.92
N HIS A 35 -7.33 3.91 11.67
CA HIS A 35 -8.19 3.82 12.83
C HIS A 35 -7.62 2.83 13.85
N ASP A 36 -7.63 3.20 15.13
CA ASP A 36 -7.24 2.33 16.26
C ASP A 36 -5.91 1.60 16.05
N GLY A 37 -4.85 2.35 15.69
CA GLY A 37 -3.53 1.79 15.42
C GLY A 37 -3.46 0.86 14.20
N THR A 38 -4.50 0.80 13.38
CA THR A 38 -4.54 -0.03 12.17
C THR A 38 -4.67 0.84 10.93
N ILE A 39 -3.90 0.49 9.91
CA ILE A 39 -4.01 1.06 8.57
C ILE A 39 -4.59 -0.01 7.68
N SER A 40 -5.68 0.35 7.02
CA SER A 40 -6.40 -0.58 6.15
C SER A 40 -6.68 0.02 4.80
N ALA A 41 -6.59 -0.82 3.78
CA ALA A 41 -7.07 -0.51 2.44
C ALA A 41 -7.67 -1.78 1.84
N GLY A 42 -8.82 -1.65 1.18
CA GLY A 42 -9.62 -2.77 0.70
C GLY A 42 -9.97 -2.63 -0.78
N ALA A 43 -10.60 -3.68 -1.33
CA ALA A 43 -10.99 -3.75 -2.74
C ALA A 43 -9.82 -3.52 -3.71
N ILE A 44 -8.60 -3.90 -3.31
CA ILE A 44 -7.39 -3.76 -4.10
C ILE A 44 -7.32 -4.93 -5.10
N GLU A 45 -7.11 -4.65 -6.39
CA GLU A 45 -6.69 -5.66 -7.35
C GLU A 45 -5.18 -5.89 -7.21
N TRP A 46 -4.79 -7.12 -6.91
CA TRP A 46 -3.41 -7.53 -6.72
C TRP A 46 -2.84 -8.16 -7.98
N THR A 47 -1.66 -7.71 -8.33
CA THR A 47 -0.88 -8.20 -9.45
C THR A 47 0.50 -8.64 -8.94
N ARG A 48 0.98 -9.79 -9.41
CA ARG A 48 2.33 -10.26 -9.14
C ARG A 48 3.27 -9.76 -10.23
N GLY A 49 4.37 -9.13 -9.81
CA GLY A 49 5.39 -8.60 -10.72
C GLY A 49 4.84 -7.54 -11.66
N LEU A 50 4.19 -6.51 -11.10
CA LEU A 50 3.63 -5.41 -11.88
C LEU A 50 4.75 -4.46 -12.29
N ASP A 51 4.99 -4.34 -13.59
CA ASP A 51 5.87 -3.28 -14.10
C ASP A 51 5.12 -1.94 -14.12
N LEU A 52 5.48 -1.01 -13.24
CA LEU A 52 4.81 0.29 -13.11
C LEU A 52 4.89 1.17 -14.37
N GLY A 53 5.87 0.93 -15.25
CA GLY A 53 6.03 1.69 -16.49
C GLY A 53 5.06 1.25 -17.60
N SER A 54 4.81 -0.06 -17.70
CA SER A 54 3.96 -0.67 -18.74
C SER A 54 2.59 -1.12 -18.23
N GLY A 55 2.40 -1.23 -16.92
CA GLY A 55 1.20 -1.76 -16.27
C GLY A 55 1.02 -3.27 -16.41
N VAL A 56 2.05 -4.00 -16.87
CA VAL A 56 1.96 -5.45 -17.13
C VAL A 56 2.33 -6.25 -15.89
N GLY A 57 1.52 -7.25 -15.55
CA GLY A 57 1.84 -8.26 -14.54
C GLY A 57 0.79 -9.39 -14.51
N GLU A 58 0.97 -10.37 -13.62
CA GLU A 58 0.04 -11.49 -13.46
C GLU A 58 -1.07 -11.13 -12.45
N ARG A 59 -2.32 -10.98 -12.91
CA ARG A 59 -3.46 -10.73 -12.02
C ARG A 59 -3.67 -11.92 -11.08
N VAL A 60 -3.70 -11.64 -9.78
CA VAL A 60 -3.89 -12.63 -8.71
C VAL A 60 -5.33 -12.62 -8.19
N GLY A 61 -5.96 -11.43 -8.11
CA GLY A 61 -7.34 -11.29 -7.64
C GLY A 61 -7.55 -10.04 -6.78
N TYR A 62 -8.70 -9.95 -6.13
CA TYR A 62 -9.00 -8.85 -5.19
C TYR A 62 -8.63 -9.21 -3.75
N GLY A 63 -8.24 -8.21 -2.97
CA GLY A 63 -7.92 -8.37 -1.56
C GLY A 63 -7.92 -7.08 -0.77
N ALA A 64 -7.40 -7.17 0.45
CA ALA A 64 -7.25 -6.05 1.37
C ALA A 64 -5.91 -6.17 2.11
N VAL A 65 -5.35 -5.05 2.53
CA VAL A 65 -4.18 -4.97 3.40
C VAL A 65 -4.58 -4.39 4.74
N PHE A 66 -4.07 -4.98 5.81
CA PHE A 66 -4.20 -4.48 7.17
C PHE A 66 -2.82 -4.47 7.80
N VAL A 67 -2.38 -3.30 8.24
CA VAL A 67 -1.11 -3.11 8.94
C VAL A 67 -1.44 -2.62 10.34
N SER A 68 -1.17 -3.46 11.34
CA SER A 68 -1.22 -3.04 12.74
C SER A 68 0.08 -2.31 13.10
N CYS A 69 -0.06 -1.12 13.65
CA CYS A 69 1.02 -0.27 14.12
C CYS A 69 1.02 -0.26 15.65
N GLU A 70 2.15 -0.61 16.27
CA GLU A 70 2.29 -0.55 17.74
C GLU A 70 2.28 0.89 18.27
N ALA A 71 2.74 1.86 17.47
CA ALA A 71 2.74 3.28 17.79
C ALA A 71 2.73 4.10 16.49
N TYR A 72 2.17 5.31 16.57
CA TYR A 72 2.16 6.28 15.49
C TYR A 72 2.50 7.67 16.04
N GLU A 73 3.30 8.43 15.29
CA GLU A 73 3.59 9.83 15.61
C GLU A 73 2.50 10.69 14.95
N HIS A 74 1.76 11.43 15.77
CA HIS A 74 0.65 12.30 15.32
C HIS A 74 1.16 13.64 14.75
N ASP A 75 2.39 14.01 15.06
CA ASP A 75 2.97 15.30 14.66
C ASP A 75 3.57 15.22 13.25
N LEU A 76 3.60 16.38 12.57
CA LEU A 76 4.32 16.52 11.32
C LEU A 76 5.82 16.27 11.57
N PRO A 77 6.53 15.60 10.65
CA PRO A 77 7.98 15.47 10.73
C PRO A 77 8.65 16.85 10.82
N GLU A 78 9.74 16.95 11.57
CA GLU A 78 10.53 18.19 11.65
C GLU A 78 10.88 18.71 10.24
N GLY A 79 10.50 19.96 9.95
CA GLY A 79 10.78 20.63 8.67
C GLY A 79 9.62 20.66 7.66
N TYR A 80 8.42 20.22 8.04
CA TYR A 80 7.17 20.42 7.30
C TYR A 80 6.24 21.42 7.98
#